data_AF-A0A0P4R3W7-F1
#
_entry.id   AF-A0A0P4R3W7-F1
#
_cell.length_a   1.000
_cell.length_b   1.000
_cell.length_c   1.000
_cell.angle_alpha   90.00
_cell.angle_beta   90.00
_cell.angle_gamma   90.00
#
_symmetry.space_group_name_H-M   'P 1'
#
loop_
_entity.id
_entity.type
_entity.pdbx_description
1 polymer ?
#
loop_
_entity_poly.entity_id
_entity_poly.type
_entity_poly.pdbx_seq_one_letter_code
_entity_poly.pdbx_strand_id
1 'polypeptide(L)'
;MEETSTPRAQWLRGVLDMCLLALMAEAPVYGYEMTVRLAKAGLDVADGSIYPALARLRKRELVEIERRSGGGGPARTYYRPSEAGVQMLRSWSRDWNEFATSIGSIISQTTREES
;
A
#
# COMPACT_ATOMS: atom_id res chain seq x y z
N MET A 1 -10.19 -5.16 27.05
CA MET A 1 -10.38 -6.06 25.90
C MET A 1 -9.34 -5.65 24.88
N GLU A 2 -8.22 -6.36 24.79
CA GLU A 2 -7.25 -6.15 23.72
C GLU A 2 -7.92 -6.58 22.41
N GLU A 3 -8.22 -5.62 21.53
CA GLU A 3 -8.47 -5.91 20.13
C GLU A 3 -7.21 -6.57 19.57
N THR A 4 -7.22 -7.89 19.54
CA THR A 4 -6.17 -8.68 18.90
C THR A 4 -6.26 -8.41 17.41
N SER A 5 -5.49 -7.43 16.93
CA SER A 5 -5.43 -7.13 15.50
C SER A 5 -4.99 -8.40 14.78
N THR A 6 -5.78 -8.84 13.80
CA THR A 6 -5.45 -10.06 13.04
C THR A 6 -4.04 -9.95 12.44
N PRO A 7 -3.28 -11.05 12.32
CA PRO A 7 -1.94 -11.02 11.72
C PRO A 7 -1.92 -10.31 10.36
N ARG A 8 -2.99 -10.49 9.57
CA ARG A 8 -3.20 -9.81 8.28
C ARG A 8 -3.22 -8.29 8.40
N ALA A 9 -3.92 -7.73 9.38
CA ALA A 9 -3.95 -6.29 9.59
C ALA A 9 -2.57 -5.73 9.98
N GLN A 10 -1.78 -6.48 10.76
CA GLN A 10 -0.42 -6.10 11.12
C GLN A 10 0.53 -6.14 9.93
N TRP A 11 0.46 -7.19 9.11
CA TRP A 11 1.26 -7.28 7.88
C TRP A 11 0.91 -6.16 6.91
N LEU A 12 -0.38 -5.89 6.71
CA LEU A 12 -0.84 -4.82 5.84
C LEU A 12 -0.31 -3.45 6.28
N ARG A 13 -0.30 -3.14 7.59
CA ARG A 13 0.32 -1.91 8.10
C ARG A 13 1.78 -1.78 7.70
N GLY A 14 2.53 -2.88 7.63
CA GLY A 14 3.93 -2.91 7.23
C GLY A 14 4.15 -2.66 5.73
N VAL A 15 3.20 -3.05 4.89
CA VAL A 15 3.34 -2.93 3.41
C VAL A 15 2.46 -1.85 2.79
N LEU A 16 1.62 -1.16 3.57
CA LEU A 16 0.62 -0.21 3.06
C LEU A 16 1.25 0.90 2.21
N ASP A 17 2.37 1.47 2.64
CA ASP A 17 3.07 2.53 1.90
C ASP A 17 3.50 2.05 0.49
N MET A 18 3.96 0.79 0.38
CA MET A 18 4.32 0.16 -0.90
C MET A 18 3.08 -0.09 -1.77
N CYS A 19 1.99 -0.61 -1.19
CA CYS A 19 0.74 -0.84 -1.92
C CYS A 19 0.16 0.47 -2.48
N LEU A 20 0.19 1.55 -1.70
CA LEU A 20 -0.31 2.85 -2.15
C LEU A 20 0.54 3.42 -3.29
N LEU A 21 1.88 3.35 -3.20
CA LEU A 21 2.75 3.76 -4.31
C LEU A 21 2.50 2.94 -5.59
N ALA A 22 2.28 1.63 -5.46
CA ALA A 22 1.97 0.76 -6.59
C ALA A 22 0.65 1.17 -7.28
N LEU A 23 -0.41 1.39 -6.50
CA LEU A 23 -1.70 1.83 -7.03
C LEU A 23 -1.60 3.18 -7.77
N MET A 24 -0.80 4.11 -7.25
CA MET A 24 -0.54 5.41 -7.90
C MET A 24 0.27 5.30 -9.19
N ALA A 25 1.14 4.30 -9.30
CA ALA A 25 1.98 4.09 -10.46
C ALA A 25 1.18 3.60 -11.69
N GLU A 26 0.05 2.91 -11.47
CA GLU A 26 -0.82 2.45 -12.56
C GLU A 26 -1.62 3.59 -13.20
N ALA A 27 -2.18 4.48 -12.37
CA ALA A 27 -2.90 5.67 -12.80
C ALA A 27 -2.98 6.68 -11.64
N PRO A 28 -3.10 7.99 -11.89
CA PRO A 28 -3.39 8.95 -10.83
C PRO A 28 -4.68 8.58 -10.09
N VAL A 29 -4.60 8.35 -8.78
CA VAL A 29 -5.72 7.88 -7.94
C VAL A 29 -6.01 8.90 -6.84
N TYR A 30 -7.26 9.02 -6.40
CA TYR A 30 -7.64 9.79 -5.21
C TYR A 30 -7.88 8.87 -4.01
N GLY A 31 -7.78 9.42 -2.79
CA GLY A 31 -7.67 8.61 -1.56
C GLY A 31 -8.76 7.55 -1.35
N TYR A 32 -10.02 7.87 -1.65
CA TYR A 32 -11.13 6.90 -1.53
C TYR A 32 -11.01 5.74 -2.53
N GLU A 33 -10.59 6.02 -3.77
CA GLU A 33 -10.42 4.97 -4.78
C GLU A 33 -9.30 4.00 -4.39
N MET A 34 -8.25 4.45 -3.68
CA MET A 34 -7.23 3.56 -3.12
C MET A 34 -7.83 2.55 -2.13
N THR A 35 -8.71 2.99 -1.23
CA THR A 35 -9.44 2.10 -0.30
C THR A 35 -10.23 1.04 -1.06
N VAL A 36 -10.97 1.44 -2.10
CA VAL A 36 -11.78 0.51 -2.91
C VAL A 36 -10.90 -0.50 -3.63
N ARG A 37 -9.75 -0.09 -4.18
CA ARG A 37 -8.83 -0.99 -4.89
C ARG A 37 -8.14 -1.98 -3.95
N LEU A 38 -7.76 -1.55 -2.75
CA LEU A 38 -7.20 -2.43 -1.72
C LEU A 38 -8.24 -3.47 -1.25
N ALA A 39 -9.47 -3.05 -0.97
CA ALA A 39 -10.55 -3.97 -0.59
C ALA A 39 -10.85 -5.00 -1.69
N LYS A 40 -10.86 -4.58 -2.97
CA LYS A 40 -11.01 -5.50 -4.12
C LYS A 40 -9.87 -6.52 -4.23
N ALA A 41 -8.68 -6.19 -3.74
CA ALA A 41 -7.55 -7.10 -3.65
C ALA A 41 -7.58 -7.99 -2.38
N GLY A 42 -8.64 -7.94 -1.57
CA GLY A 42 -8.75 -8.67 -0.32
C GLY A 42 -7.94 -8.07 0.83
N LEU A 43 -7.53 -6.80 0.72
CA LEU A 43 -6.76 -6.07 1.72
C LEU A 43 -7.66 -5.05 2.42
N ASP A 44 -8.27 -5.47 3.53
CA ASP A 44 -9.08 -4.60 4.36
C ASP A 44 -8.19 -3.64 5.16
N VAL A 45 -8.21 -2.38 4.75
CA VAL A 45 -7.53 -1.29 5.46
C VAL A 45 -8.42 -0.76 6.57
N ALA A 46 -7.82 -0.51 7.74
CA ALA A 46 -8.51 0.16 8.84
C ALA A 46 -8.96 1.56 8.42
N ASP A 47 -10.13 1.98 8.89
CA ASP A 47 -10.63 3.33 8.67
C ASP A 47 -9.60 4.37 9.10
N GLY A 48 -9.37 5.35 8.22
CA GLY A 48 -8.40 6.42 8.49
C GLY A 48 -6.93 6.02 8.35
N SER A 49 -6.57 4.82 7.89
CA SER A 49 -5.16 4.42 7.68
C SER A 49 -4.53 5.01 6.42
N ILE A 50 -5.34 5.30 5.40
CA ILE A 50 -4.89 5.81 4.09
C ILE A 50 -4.26 7.20 4.21
N TYR A 51 -4.94 8.15 4.87
CA TYR A 51 -4.46 9.55 4.91
C TYR A 51 -3.14 9.73 5.70
N PRO A 52 -2.92 9.08 6.85
CA PRO A 52 -1.62 9.05 7.51
C PRO A 52 -0.54 8.42 6.64
N ALA A 53 -0.83 7.36 5.90
CA ALA A 53 0.13 6.74 4.98
C ALA A 53 0.50 7.70 3.83
N LEU A 54 -0.50 8.36 3.22
CA LEU A 54 -0.27 9.40 2.22
C LEU A 54 0.56 10.57 2.77
N ALA A 55 0.30 11.00 4.02
CA ALA A 55 1.05 12.05 4.67
C ALA A 55 2.52 11.65 4.89
N ARG A 56 2.79 10.38 5.27
CA ARG A 56 4.16 9.85 5.37
C ARG A 56 4.87 9.81 4.02
N LEU A 57 4.22 9.29 2.98
CA LEU A 57 4.77 9.22 1.63
C LEU A 57 5.12 10.61 1.09
N ARG A 58 4.25 11.61 1.33
CA ARG A 58 4.51 13.00 0.97
C ARG A 58 5.67 13.61 1.77
N LYS A 59 5.74 13.36 3.07
CA LYS A 59 6.86 13.82 3.92
C LYS A 59 8.21 13.26 3.44
N ARG A 60 8.19 12.08 2.82
CA ARG A 60 9.35 11.42 2.23
C ARG A 60 9.59 11.79 0.75
N GLU A 61 8.82 12.73 0.21
CA GLU A 61 8.92 13.19 -1.18
C GLU A 61 8.74 12.09 -2.23
N LEU A 62 8.04 11.00 -1.87
CA LEU A 62 7.78 9.86 -2.76
C LEU A 62 6.52 10.04 -3.61
N VAL A 63 5.71 11.05 -3.31
CA VAL A 63 4.41 11.28 -3.94
C VAL A 63 4.23 12.75 -4.24
N GLU A 64 3.72 13.04 -5.44
CA GLU A 64 3.30 14.34 -5.89
C GLU A 64 1.77 14.43 -5.93
N ILE A 65 1.26 15.64 -5.70
CA ILE A 65 -0.18 15.92 -5.64
C ILE A 65 -0.59 16.74 -6.86
N GLU A 66 -1.63 16.28 -7.54
CA GLU A 66 -2.30 17.02 -8.61
C GLU A 66 -3.72 17.37 -8.16
N ARG A 67 -4.03 18.66 -8.08
CA ARG A 67 -5.41 19.12 -7.82
C ARG A 67 -6.12 19.28 -9.16
N ARG A 68 -7.19 18.52 -9.36
CA ARG A 68 -8.06 18.66 -10.54
C ARG A 68 -9.36 19.34 -10.14
N SER A 69 -9.64 20.48 -10.77
CA SER A 69 -10.92 21.16 -10.69
C SER A 69 -11.97 20.29 -11.37
N GLY A 70 -12.95 19.79 -10.62
CA GLY A 70 -14.12 19.18 -11.24
C GLY A 70 -14.94 20.27 -11.93
N GLY A 71 -15.47 20.02 -13.13
CA GLY A 71 -16.28 20.98 -13.91
C GLY A 71 -17.65 21.34 -13.29
N GLY A 72 -17.69 21.63 -11.99
CA GLY A 72 -18.88 21.93 -11.20
C GLY A 72 -18.91 21.29 -9.79
N GLY A 73 -17.91 20.47 -9.43
CA GLY A 73 -17.85 19.75 -8.14
C GLY A 73 -16.61 20.07 -7.30
N PRO A 74 -16.55 19.60 -6.04
CA PRO A 74 -15.40 19.84 -5.17
C PRO A 74 -14.11 19.32 -5.81
N ALA A 75 -13.04 20.11 -5.68
CA ALA A 75 -11.73 19.76 -6.23
C ALA A 75 -11.27 18.40 -5.68
N ARG A 76 -10.79 17.54 -6.58
CA ARG A 76 -10.27 16.22 -6.20
C ARG A 76 -8.75 16.26 -6.19
N THR A 77 -8.18 15.72 -5.12
CA THR A 77 -6.74 15.55 -4.95
C THR A 77 -6.35 14.19 -5.49
N TYR A 78 -5.61 14.19 -6.60
CA TYR A 78 -5.00 13.01 -7.19
C TYR A 78 -3.55 12.89 -6.74
N TYR A 79 -3.10 11.66 -6.58
CA TYR A 79 -1.74 11.31 -6.18
C TYR A 79 -1.06 10.56 -7.29
N ARG A 80 0.22 10.88 -7.52
CA ARG A 80 1.12 10.15 -8.41
C ARG A 80 2.48 9.97 -7.74
N PRO A 81 3.24 8.90 -8.04
CA PRO A 81 4.59 8.79 -7.53
C PRO A 81 5.46 9.91 -8.10
N SER A 82 6.41 10.40 -7.31
CA SER A 82 7.55 11.17 -7.85
C SER A 82 8.54 10.21 -8.51
N GLU A 83 9.56 10.74 -9.20
CA GLU A 83 10.66 9.89 -9.70
C GLU A 83 11.32 9.10 -8.57
N ALA A 84 11.58 9.74 -7.42
CA ALA A 84 12.08 9.05 -6.23
C ALA A 84 11.10 7.99 -5.71
N GLY A 85 9.80 8.26 -5.78
CA GLY A 85 8.73 7.30 -5.47
C GLY A 85 8.77 6.05 -6.35
N VAL A 86 8.97 6.21 -7.66
CA VAL A 86 9.08 5.09 -8.60
C VAL A 86 10.31 4.23 -8.29
N GLN A 87 11.47 4.85 -8.05
CA GLN A 87 12.69 4.10 -7.72
C GLN A 87 12.56 3.37 -6.38
N MET A 88 11.96 4.02 -5.38
CA MET A 88 11.69 3.40 -4.07
C MET A 88 10.73 2.22 -4.20
N LEU A 89 9.66 2.36 -4.98
CA LEU A 89 8.71 1.27 -5.24
C LEU A 89 9.42 0.07 -5.88
N ARG A 90 10.33 0.29 -6.83
CA ARG A 90 11.10 -0.80 -7.45
C ARG A 90 12.00 -1.51 -6.43
N SER A 91 12.66 -0.78 -5.54
CA SER A 91 13.48 -1.35 -4.47
C SER A 91 12.62 -2.19 -3.54
N TRP A 92 11.56 -1.61 -2.98
CA TRP A 92 10.66 -2.32 -2.07
C TRP A 92 10.00 -3.54 -2.70
N SER A 93 9.62 -3.47 -3.97
CA SER A 93 9.04 -4.61 -4.68
C SER A 93 10.02 -5.77 -4.77
N ARG A 94 11.32 -5.49 -4.98
CA ARG A 94 12.37 -6.52 -4.97
C ARG A 94 12.53 -7.11 -3.58
N ASP A 95 12.72 -6.26 -2.57
CA ASP A 95 12.94 -6.67 -1.18
C ASP A 95 11.76 -7.51 -0.66
N TRP A 96 10.53 -7.10 -0.99
CA TRP A 96 9.32 -7.82 -0.64
C TRP A 96 9.26 -9.21 -1.27
N ASN A 97 9.59 -9.33 -2.56
CA ASN A 97 9.55 -10.62 -3.25
C ASN A 97 10.57 -11.60 -2.65
N GLU A 98 11.78 -11.13 -2.33
CA GLU A 98 12.81 -11.92 -1.67
C GLU A 98 12.38 -12.35 -0.25
N PHE A 99 11.82 -11.41 0.51
CA PHE A 99 11.31 -11.67 1.87
C PHE A 99 10.15 -12.67 1.88
N ALA A 100 9.13 -12.45 1.04
CA ALA A 100 7.97 -13.31 0.94
C ALA A 100 8.34 -14.72 0.47
N THR A 101 9.28 -14.84 -0.47
CA THR A 101 9.82 -16.14 -0.92
C THR A 101 10.53 -16.87 0.22
N SER A 102 11.39 -16.18 0.98
CA SER A 102 12.12 -16.76 2.09
C SER A 102 11.19 -17.28 3.19
N ILE A 103 10.21 -16.46 3.59
CA ILE A 103 9.19 -16.85 4.57
C ILE A 103 8.35 -18.03 4.04
N GLY A 104 7.90 -17.95 2.78
CA GLY A 104 7.13 -19.01 2.15
C GLY A 104 7.88 -20.34 2.11
N SER A 105 9.19 -20.32 1.83
CA SER A 105 10.04 -21.51 1.84
C SER A 105 10.13 -22.15 3.23
N ILE A 106 10.34 -21.35 4.29
CA ILE A 106 10.45 -21.85 5.67
C ILE A 106 9.12 -22.50 6.11
N ILE A 107 8.01 -21.80 5.92
CA ILE A 107 6.69 -22.28 6.36
C ILE A 107 6.27 -23.53 5.57
N SER A 108 6.55 -23.57 4.26
CA SER A 108 6.18 -24.72 3.41
C SER A 108 7.05 -25.95 3.63
N GLN A 109 8.21 -25.82 4.28
CA GLN A 109 9.05 -26.94 4.70
C GLN A 109 8.50 -27.57 6.00
N THR A 110 8.06 -26.75 6.95
CA THR A 110 7.47 -27.23 8.21
C THR A 110 6.18 -28.03 8.00
N THR A 111 5.36 -27.69 7.00
CA THR A 111 4.13 -28.45 6.69
C THR A 111 4.40 -29.79 5.97
N ARG A 112 5.66 -30.08 5.59
CA ARG A 112 6.02 -31.28 4.82
C ARG A 112 6.55 -32.44 5.67
N GLU A 113 6.70 -32.27 6.97
CA GLU A 113 7.26 -33.29 7.88
C GLU A 113 6.22 -34.13 8.66
N GLU A 114 4.92 -34.01 8.34
CA GLU A 114 3.84 -34.82 8.93
C GLU A 114 3.34 -35.95 8.01
N SER A 115 4.24 -36.65 7.30
CA SER A 115 3.88 -37.84 6.50
C SER A 115 4.80 -39.02 6.78
#